data_AF-A0A964MAC4-F1
#
_entry.id   AF-A0A964MAC4-F1
#
_cell.length_a   1.000
_cell.length_b   1.000
_cell.length_c   1.000
_cell.angle_alpha   90.00
_cell.angle_beta   90.00
_cell.angle_gamma   90.00
#
_symmetry.space_group_name_H-M   'P 1'
#
loop_
_entity.id
_entity.type
_entity.pdbx_description
1 polymer ?
#
loop_
_entity_poly.entity_id
_entity_poly.type
_entity_poly.pdbx_seq_one_letter_code
_entity_poly.pdbx_strand_id
1 'polypeptide(L)' 'MAHAYTPGLKVTEKSVVRKDRRLPLKGQVMVKAGDAVTSDQVVARTELPGNVQTVNVAGLLGLLAEDVPSHMLKKIGDPV' A
#
# COMPACT_ATOMS: atom_id res chain seq x y z
N MET A 1 11.78 -38.07 -21.55
CA MET A 1 11.53 -36.68 -21.09
C MET A 1 10.11 -36.61 -20.58
N ALA A 2 9.92 -36.76 -19.26
CA ALA A 2 8.61 -36.66 -18.64
C ALA A 2 8.26 -35.17 -18.48
N HIS A 3 7.45 -34.65 -19.39
CA HIS A 3 6.84 -33.35 -19.19
C HIS A 3 5.85 -33.50 -18.02
N ALA A 4 6.13 -32.82 -16.92
CA ALA A 4 5.29 -32.81 -15.73
C ALA A 4 3.99 -32.04 -16.03
N TYR A 5 3.07 -32.66 -16.75
CA TYR A 5 1.71 -32.17 -16.89
C TYR A 5 0.91 -32.71 -15.70
N THR A 6 0.81 -31.91 -14.64
CA THR A 6 -0.13 -32.19 -13.55
C THR A 6 -1.54 -32.29 -14.16
N PRO A 7 -2.30 -33.38 -13.90
CA PRO A 7 -3.65 -33.52 -14.40
C PRO A 7 -4.49 -32.29 -14.02
N GLY A 8 -5.09 -31.62 -15.01
CA GLY A 8 -5.84 -30.38 -14.82
C GLY A 8 -5.20 -29.13 -15.46
N LEU A 9 -3.96 -29.23 -15.98
CA LEU A 9 -3.34 -28.14 -16.73
C LEU A 9 -3.75 -28.17 -18.22
N LYS A 10 -4.06 -26.99 -18.78
CA LYS A 10 -4.33 -26.81 -20.21
C LYS A 10 -3.06 -26.33 -20.92
N VAL A 11 -2.66 -27.02 -21.98
CA VAL A 11 -1.52 -26.63 -22.83
C VAL A 11 -2.04 -25.90 -24.05
N THR A 12 -1.53 -24.70 -24.30
CA THR A 12 -1.86 -23.87 -25.48
C THR A 12 -0.62 -23.13 -25.94
N GLU A 13 -0.35 -23.07 -27.24
CA GLU A 13 0.83 -22.39 -27.80
C GLU A 13 0.92 -20.90 -27.42
N LYS A 14 -0.22 -20.22 -27.37
CA LYS A 14 -0.36 -18.83 -26.92
C LYS A 14 -1.65 -18.65 -26.14
N SER A 15 -1.61 -17.87 -25.08
CA SER A 15 -2.79 -17.53 -24.28
C SER A 15 -2.62 -16.14 -23.67
N VAL A 16 -3.72 -15.38 -23.63
CA VAL A 16 -3.76 -14.09 -22.93
C VAL A 16 -4.19 -14.34 -21.49
N VAL A 17 -3.32 -13.98 -20.54
CA VAL A 17 -3.61 -14.09 -19.11
C VAL A 17 -4.13 -12.75 -18.60
N ARG A 18 -5.34 -12.73 -18.06
CA ARG A 18 -5.92 -11.57 -17.38
C ARG A 18 -5.91 -11.79 -15.88
N LYS A 19 -5.31 -10.86 -15.13
CA LYS A 19 -5.29 -10.87 -13.67
C LYS A 19 -5.83 -9.54 -13.17
N ASP A 20 -6.97 -9.56 -12.51
CA ASP A 20 -7.53 -8.35 -11.91
C ASP A 20 -6.81 -8.04 -10.60
N ARG A 21 -6.22 -6.84 -10.51
CA ARG A 21 -5.56 -6.32 -9.32
C ARG A 21 -6.45 -5.22 -8.73
N ARG A 22 -7.13 -5.50 -7.61
CA ARG A 22 -8.06 -4.56 -6.96
C ARG A 22 -7.60 -4.22 -5.56
N LEU A 23 -7.56 -2.93 -5.22
CA LEU A 23 -7.31 -2.50 -3.84
C LEU A 23 -8.52 -2.84 -2.96
N PRO A 24 -8.30 -3.31 -1.72
CA PRO A 24 -9.38 -3.60 -0.77
C PRO A 24 -10.06 -2.33 -0.24
N LEU A 25 -9.35 -1.21 -0.27
CA LEU A 25 -9.81 0.11 0.17
C LEU A 25 -9.59 1.14 -0.94
N LYS A 26 -10.23 2.31 -0.82
CA LYS A 26 -9.98 3.43 -1.72
C LYS A 26 -8.53 3.88 -1.57
N GLY A 27 -7.82 3.95 -2.69
CA GLY A 27 -6.44 4.42 -2.75
C GLY A 27 -6.14 5.09 -4.08
N GLN A 28 -4.87 5.08 -4.46
CA GLN A 28 -4.37 5.72 -5.66
C GLN A 28 -3.90 4.69 -6.68
N VAL A 29 -4.30 4.84 -7.93
CA VAL A 29 -3.73 4.11 -9.07
C VAL A 29 -2.51 4.89 -9.57
N MET A 30 -1.39 4.20 -9.70
CA MET A 30 -0.08 4.81 -10.02
C MET A 30 0.30 4.70 -11.51
N VAL A 31 -0.51 3.99 -12.29
CA VAL A 31 -0.32 3.76 -13.73
C VAL A 31 -1.55 4.22 -14.53
N LYS A 32 -1.37 4.43 -15.83
CA LYS A 32 -2.45 4.79 -16.75
C LYS A 32 -2.88 3.59 -17.60
N ALA A 33 -4.08 3.68 -18.18
CA ALA A 33 -4.54 2.68 -19.12
C ALA A 33 -3.62 2.63 -20.35
N GLY A 34 -3.15 1.43 -20.69
CA GLY A 34 -2.23 1.21 -21.81
C GLY A 34 -0.74 1.15 -21.42
N ASP A 35 -0.40 1.47 -20.17
CA ASP A 35 1.00 1.37 -19.71
C ASP A 35 1.46 -0.09 -19.67
N ALA A 36 2.68 -0.33 -20.17
CA ALA A 36 3.37 -1.59 -19.96
C ALA A 36 3.90 -1.67 -18.53
N VAL A 37 3.61 -2.76 -17.83
CA VAL A 37 4.03 -2.97 -16.44
C VAL A 37 4.73 -4.31 -16.27
N THR A 38 5.68 -4.39 -15.34
CA THR A 38 6.30 -5.67 -14.97
C THR A 38 5.42 -6.47 -14.01
N SER A 39 5.77 -7.74 -13.79
CA SER A 39 4.98 -8.61 -12.90
C SER A 39 4.97 -8.13 -11.44
N ASP A 40 6.05 -7.50 -10.99
CA ASP A 40 6.33 -7.03 -9.64
C ASP A 40 6.03 -5.54 -9.42
N GLN A 41 5.75 -4.78 -10.50
CA GLN A 41 5.46 -3.36 -10.40
C GLN A 41 4.17 -3.08 -9.62
N VAL A 42 4.28 -2.17 -8.65
CA VAL A 42 3.16 -1.63 -7.88
C VAL A 42 2.33 -0.71 -8.79
N VAL A 43 1.12 -1.16 -9.14
CA VAL A 43 0.19 -0.42 -10.03
C VAL A 43 -0.82 0.43 -9.27
N ALA A 44 -1.08 0.11 -8.00
CA ALA A 44 -2.00 0.83 -7.14
C ALA A 44 -1.60 0.64 -5.68
N ARG A 45 -1.84 1.64 -4.85
CA ARG A 45 -1.58 1.60 -3.39
C ARG A 45 -2.72 2.23 -2.62
N THR A 46 -2.94 1.77 -1.40
CA THR A 46 -3.86 2.39 -0.44
C THR A 46 -3.15 2.56 0.88
N GLU A 47 -3.50 3.61 1.62
CA GLU A 47 -3.12 3.72 3.02
C GLU A 47 -4.09 2.86 3.83
N LEU A 48 -3.55 1.89 4.56
CA LEU A 48 -4.34 1.10 5.49
C LEU A 48 -4.37 1.88 6.80
N PRO A 49 -5.53 2.30 7.32
CA PRO A 49 -5.61 2.92 8.63
C PRO A 49 -5.03 1.95 9.66
N GLY A 50 -3.87 2.30 10.20
CA GLY A 50 -3.20 1.53 11.24
C GLY A 50 -3.90 1.69 12.58
N ASN A 51 -3.45 0.94 13.57
CA ASN A 51 -3.92 1.11 14.94
C ASN A 51 -3.38 2.46 15.46
N VAL A 52 -4.23 3.48 15.49
CA VAL A 52 -3.88 4.79 16.01
C VAL A 52 -3.69 4.69 17.51
N GLN A 53 -2.49 5.02 17.99
CA GLN A 53 -2.22 5.17 19.41
C GLN A 53 -2.26 6.64 19.77
N THR A 54 -3.16 7.00 20.68
CA THR A 54 -3.18 8.32 21.28
C THR A 54 -2.06 8.41 22.30
N VAL A 55 -1.18 9.42 22.16
CA VAL A 55 -0.10 9.67 23.10
C VAL A 55 -0.39 11.00 23.81
N ASN A 56 -0.33 11.00 25.14
CA ASN A 56 -0.42 12.23 25.93
C ASN A 56 0.91 12.98 25.89
N VAL A 57 1.17 13.68 24.78
CA VAL A 57 2.43 14.42 24.55
C VAL A 57 2.63 15.52 25.59
N ALA A 58 1.56 16.23 25.98
CA ALA A 58 1.60 17.26 27.02
C ALA A 58 2.09 16.68 28.36
N GLY A 59 1.56 15.52 28.77
CA GLY A 59 2.00 14.82 29.97
C GLY A 59 3.44 14.30 29.90
N LEU A 60 3.86 13.80 28.73
CA LEU A 60 5.23 13.29 28.54
C LEU A 60 6.29 14.39 28.56
N LEU A 61 5.96 15.57 28.02
CA LEU A 61 6.86 16.71 27.95
C LEU A 61 6.71 17.68 29.14
N GLY A 62 5.72 17.46 30.01
CA GLY A 62 5.50 18.28 31.20
C GLY A 62 5.04 19.72 30.88
N LEU A 63 4.32 19.92 29.79
CA LEU A 63 3.90 21.23 29.28
C LEU A 63 2.38 21.32 29.09
N LEU A 64 1.87 22.55 28.98
CA LEU A 64 0.46 22.79 28.73
C LEU A 64 0.08 22.36 27.31
N ALA A 65 -1.16 21.92 27.12
CA ALA A 65 -1.63 21.45 25.82
C ALA A 65 -1.48 22.50 24.70
N GLU A 66 -1.58 23.79 25.04
CA GLU A 66 -1.39 24.93 24.14
C GLU A 66 0.06 25.14 23.69
N ASP A 67 1.04 24.67 24.48
CA ASP A 67 2.47 24.81 24.19
C ASP A 67 3.03 23.63 23.39
N VAL A 68 2.28 22.53 23.26
CA VAL A 68 2.71 21.34 22.49
C VAL A 68 3.12 21.71 21.06
N PRO A 69 2.33 22.48 20.27
CA PRO A 69 2.63 22.69 18.85
C PRO A 69 3.93 23.44 18.59
N SER A 70 4.38 24.29 19.51
CA SER A 70 5.62 25.07 19.37
C SER A 70 6.88 24.26 19.74
N HIS A 71 6.73 23.16 20.47
CA HIS A 71 7.83 22.32 20.95
C HIS A 71 7.98 21.01 20.18
N MET A 72 7.13 20.76 19.17
CA MET A 72 7.19 19.56 18.34
C MET A 72 8.17 19.73 17.16
N LEU A 73 8.99 18.72 16.92
CA LEU A 73 9.91 18.67 15.76
C LEU A 73 9.19 18.38 14.44
N LYS A 74 8.03 17.73 14.49
CA LYS A 74 7.17 17.41 13.33
C LYS A 74 5.84 18.15 13.45
N LYS A 75 5.34 18.67 12.34
CA LYS A 75 4.04 19.35 12.23
C LYS A 75 2.94 18.34 11.89
N ILE A 76 1.69 18.78 12.05
CA ILE A 76 0.51 18.01 11.63
C ILE A 76 0.63 17.71 10.14
N GLY A 77 0.60 16.43 9.77
CA GLY A 77 0.69 15.97 8.39
C GLY A 77 2.11 15.65 7.90
N ASP A 78 3.15 15.89 8.72
CA ASP A 78 4.49 15.45 8.36
C ASP A 78 4.58 13.92 8.37
N PRO A 79 5.28 13.31 7.39
CA PRO A 79 5.46 11.86 7.34
C PRO A 79 6.19 11.39 8.60
N VAL A 80 5.70 10.33 9.22
CA VAL A 80 6.33 9.67 10.38
C VAL A 80 7.54 8.86 9.92
#